data_AF-A0A016W891-F1
#
_entry.id   AF-A0A016W891-F1
#
_cell.length_a   1.000
_cell.length_b   1.000
_cell.length_c   1.000
_cell.angle_alpha   90.00
_cell.angle_beta   90.00
_cell.angle_gamma   90.00
#
_symmetry.space_group_name_H-M   'P 1'
#
loop_
_entity.id
_entity.type
_entity.pdbx_description
1 polymer ?
#
loop_
_entity_poly.entity_id
_entity_poly.type
_entity_poly.pdbx_seq_one_letter_code
_entity_poly.pdbx_strand_id
1 'polypeptide(L)'
;MTIKCKVCQKDNPQILEINRNLKPQLLELFSSLTDGFSKVVRDIGRISDFQNGHRQRLIRHLHIKSSNFEKLQTFCKEEIKKKNQYKQDFFRLSIEYKRKCEETSELKAKINKMKSSTLELGDVTHDPFRTPVSGKARDQRSFLTSTPFKHPHRYAEDVTETTISATNQTDSTISFAACGIPVVSTDPGGEVSFFSTFK
;
A
#
# COMPACT_ATOMS: atom_id res chain seq x y z
N MET A 1 45.23 -57.27 -49.92
CA MET A 1 44.44 -56.54 -50.93
C MET A 1 45.26 -55.32 -51.36
N THR A 2 45.71 -55.27 -52.61
CA THR A 2 46.41 -54.10 -53.16
C THR A 2 45.38 -53.11 -53.70
N ILE A 3 45.43 -51.86 -53.24
CA ILE A 3 44.55 -50.81 -53.73
C ILE A 3 45.21 -50.25 -54.99
N LYS A 4 44.57 -50.41 -56.16
CA LYS A 4 45.01 -49.77 -57.42
C LYS A 4 44.31 -48.43 -57.62
N CYS A 5 45.07 -47.40 -57.98
CA CYS A 5 44.48 -46.14 -58.40
C CYS A 5 43.70 -46.33 -59.72
N LYS A 6 42.40 -46.00 -59.75
CA LYS A 6 41.60 -46.11 -60.99
C LYS A 6 42.02 -45.13 -62.09
N VAL A 7 42.72 -44.05 -61.75
CA VAL A 7 43.12 -43.00 -62.70
C VAL A 7 44.51 -43.29 -63.30
N CYS A 8 45.50 -43.60 -62.46
CA CYS A 8 46.88 -43.81 -62.92
C CYS A 8 47.34 -45.27 -62.90
N GLN A 9 46.47 -46.22 -62.53
CA GLN A 9 46.69 -47.67 -62.48
C GLN A 9 47.88 -48.16 -61.64
N LYS A 10 48.54 -47.25 -60.90
CA LYS A 10 49.61 -47.60 -59.97
C LYS A 10 49.07 -48.39 -58.77
N ASP A 11 49.84 -49.40 -58.37
CA ASP A 11 49.62 -50.16 -57.16
C ASP A 11 49.97 -49.34 -55.92
N ASN A 12 49.13 -49.40 -54.90
CA ASN A 12 49.26 -48.73 -53.61
C ASN A 12 49.52 -47.21 -53.72
N PRO A 13 48.59 -46.43 -54.29
CA PRO A 13 48.75 -44.98 -54.40
C PRO A 13 48.79 -44.33 -53.01
N GLN A 14 49.89 -43.66 -52.69
CA GLN A 14 49.98 -42.78 -51.52
C GLN A 14 49.38 -41.41 -51.87
N ILE A 15 48.14 -41.18 -51.43
CA ILE A 15 47.78 -40.18 -50.40
C ILE A 15 48.75 -39.04 -50.03
N LEU A 16 49.53 -38.42 -50.94
CA LEU A 16 50.59 -37.48 -50.52
C LEU A 16 50.09 -36.14 -49.97
N GLU A 17 49.11 -35.50 -50.63
CA GLU A 17 48.58 -34.21 -50.19
C GLU A 17 47.17 -33.95 -50.73
N ILE A 18 46.28 -33.43 -49.89
CA ILE A 18 44.93 -33.01 -50.29
C ILE A 18 45.02 -31.55 -50.73
N ASN A 19 44.53 -31.25 -51.92
CA ASN A 19 44.49 -29.87 -52.43
C ASN A 19 43.64 -28.98 -51.51
N ARG A 20 44.28 -28.03 -50.82
CA ARG A 20 43.65 -27.12 -49.85
C ARG A 20 42.70 -26.10 -50.49
N ASN A 21 42.76 -25.93 -51.82
CA ASN A 21 41.88 -25.03 -52.55
C ASN A 21 40.55 -25.68 -52.97
N LEU A 22 40.30 -26.94 -52.56
CA LEU A 22 39.01 -27.58 -52.75
C LEU A 22 37.89 -26.82 -52.02
N LYS A 23 36.67 -26.93 -52.54
CA LYS A 23 35.48 -26.37 -51.86
C LYS A 23 35.41 -26.94 -50.43
N PRO A 24 35.01 -26.14 -49.42
CA PRO A 24 34.97 -26.57 -48.02
C PRO A 24 34.19 -27.88 -47.80
N GLN A 25 33.08 -28.05 -48.52
CA GLN A 25 32.24 -29.26 -48.49
C GLN A 25 32.99 -30.52 -48.96
N LEU A 26 33.93 -30.38 -49.91
CA LEU A 26 34.76 -31.48 -50.40
C LEU A 26 35.96 -31.72 -49.48
N LEU A 27 36.51 -30.67 -48.86
CA LEU A 27 37.55 -30.81 -47.83
C LEU A 27 37.02 -31.56 -46.60
N GLU A 28 35.74 -31.39 -46.26
CA GLU A 28 35.09 -32.07 -45.14
C GLU A 28 35.08 -33.61 -45.33
N LEU A 29 35.04 -34.12 -46.57
CA LEU A 29 35.13 -35.55 -46.88
C LEU A 29 36.50 -36.17 -46.55
N PHE A 30 37.54 -35.34 -46.47
CA PHE A 30 38.89 -35.76 -46.11
C PHE A 30 39.24 -35.44 -44.64
N SER A 31 38.30 -34.86 -43.88
CA SER A 31 38.49 -34.65 -42.46
C SER A 31 38.49 -35.98 -41.72
N SER A 32 39.32 -36.09 -40.67
CA SER A 32 39.35 -37.32 -39.88
C SER A 32 38.00 -37.49 -39.17
N LEU A 33 37.53 -38.74 -39.09
CA LEU A 33 36.29 -39.07 -38.37
C LEU A 33 36.31 -38.49 -36.93
N THR A 34 37.48 -38.53 -36.29
CA THR A 34 37.74 -37.96 -34.96
C THR A 34 37.52 -36.45 -34.86
N ASP A 35 37.86 -35.67 -35.90
CA ASP A 35 37.65 -34.22 -35.90
C ASP A 35 36.17 -33.87 -36.02
N GLY A 36 35.44 -34.61 -36.87
CA GLY A 36 34.00 -34.48 -37.02
C GLY A 36 33.25 -34.77 -35.72
N PHE A 37 33.58 -35.89 -35.06
CA PHE A 37 33.00 -36.22 -33.75
C PHE A 37 33.36 -35.19 -32.68
N SER A 38 34.61 -34.72 -32.64
CA SER A 38 35.04 -33.69 -31.68
C SER A 38 34.27 -32.39 -31.84
N LYS A 39 33.98 -31.98 -33.08
CA LYS A 39 33.14 -30.82 -33.37
C LYS A 39 31.72 -31.00 -32.83
N VAL A 40 31.09 -32.15 -33.12
CA VAL A 40 29.73 -32.47 -32.66
C VAL A 40 29.65 -32.47 -31.13
N VAL A 41 30.60 -33.12 -30.43
CA VAL A 41 30.62 -33.16 -28.96
C VAL A 41 30.74 -31.75 -28.37
N ARG A 42 31.58 -30.88 -28.94
CA ARG A 42 31.68 -29.48 -28.50
C ARG A 42 30.38 -28.72 -28.71
N ASP A 43 29.72 -28.90 -29.85
CA ASP A 43 28.47 -28.21 -30.17
C ASP A 43 27.34 -28.67 -29.24
N ILE A 44 27.26 -29.98 -28.94
CA ILE A 44 26.35 -30.52 -27.92
C ILE A 44 26.63 -29.91 -26.55
N GLY A 45 27.90 -29.78 -26.16
CA GLY A 45 28.29 -29.13 -24.90
C GLY A 45 27.79 -27.69 -24.81
N ARG A 46 28.01 -26.89 -25.86
CA ARG A 46 27.54 -25.49 -25.93
C ARG A 46 26.02 -25.38 -25.83
N ILE A 47 25.28 -26.26 -26.51
CA ILE A 47 23.82 -26.27 -26.46
C ILE A 47 23.35 -26.66 -25.05
N SER A 48 23.98 -27.65 -24.43
CA SER A 48 23.67 -28.08 -23.07
C SER A 48 23.88 -26.93 -22.06
N ASP A 49 25.01 -26.23 -22.14
CA ASP A 49 25.33 -25.10 -21.27
C ASP A 49 24.33 -23.95 -21.45
N PHE A 50 23.98 -23.64 -22.70
CA PHE A 50 22.97 -22.63 -23.02
C PHE A 50 21.62 -22.99 -22.39
N GLN A 51 21.13 -24.21 -22.64
CA GLN A 51 19.87 -24.69 -22.07
C GLN A 51 19.91 -24.70 -20.53
N ASN A 52 21.04 -25.10 -19.94
CA ASN A 52 21.22 -25.08 -18.50
C ASN A 52 21.14 -23.65 -17.93
N GLY A 53 21.78 -22.69 -18.60
CA GLY A 53 21.68 -21.27 -18.25
C GLY A 53 20.24 -20.76 -18.27
N HIS A 54 19.46 -21.13 -19.28
CA HIS A 54 18.03 -20.81 -19.34
C HIS A 54 17.21 -21.44 -18.22
N ARG A 55 17.43 -22.74 -17.93
CA ARG A 55 16.77 -23.43 -16.81
C ARG A 55 17.07 -22.74 -15.48
N GLN A 56 18.32 -22.37 -15.24
CA GLN A 56 18.73 -21.71 -14.00
C GLN A 56 18.07 -20.33 -13.84
N ARG A 57 17.98 -19.54 -14.93
CA ARG A 57 17.28 -18.25 -14.90
C ARG A 57 15.79 -18.42 -14.59
N LEU A 58 15.13 -19.40 -15.22
CA LEU A 58 13.73 -19.70 -14.96
C LEU A 58 13.49 -20.11 -13.50
N ILE A 59 14.32 -21.01 -12.97
CA ILE A 59 14.22 -21.46 -11.57
C ILE A 59 14.34 -20.27 -10.61
N ARG A 60 15.33 -19.38 -10.82
CA ARG A 60 15.49 -18.18 -9.98
C ARG A 60 14.27 -17.26 -10.06
N HIS A 61 13.76 -17.02 -11.26
CA HIS A 61 12.57 -16.19 -11.44
C HIS A 61 11.34 -16.78 -10.74
N LEU A 62 11.12 -18.09 -10.87
CA LEU A 62 10.04 -18.79 -10.17
C LEU A 62 10.20 -18.71 -8.65
N HIS A 63 11.41 -18.87 -8.14
CA HIS A 63 11.68 -18.78 -6.71
C HIS A 63 11.39 -17.38 -6.14
N ILE A 64 11.84 -16.32 -6.83
CA ILE A 64 11.53 -14.92 -6.46
C ILE A 64 10.02 -14.68 -6.48
N LYS A 65 9.33 -15.13 -7.53
CA LYS A 65 7.87 -14.98 -7.65
C LYS A 65 7.13 -15.70 -6.52
N SER A 66 7.57 -16.92 -6.17
CA SER A 66 7.01 -17.69 -5.05
C SER A 66 7.20 -16.96 -3.73
N SER A 67 8.42 -16.48 -3.45
CA SER A 67 8.72 -15.74 -2.22
C SER A 67 7.87 -14.45 -2.11
N ASN A 68 7.70 -13.73 -3.21
CA ASN A 68 6.84 -12.54 -3.23
C ASN A 68 5.37 -12.88 -2.98
N PHE A 69 4.89 -13.98 -3.54
CA PHE A 69 3.53 -14.45 -3.29
C PHE A 69 3.31 -14.83 -1.82
N GLU A 70 4.26 -15.51 -1.18
CA GLU A 70 4.20 -15.84 0.25
C GLU A 70 4.16 -14.60 1.15
N LYS A 71 4.95 -13.57 0.82
CA LYS A 71 4.92 -12.28 1.52
C LYS A 71 3.56 -11.61 1.38
N LEU A 72 3.02 -11.55 0.16
CA LEU A 72 1.69 -10.99 -0.09
C LEU A 72 0.60 -11.76 0.65
N GLN A 73 0.67 -13.10 0.64
CA GLN A 73 -0.28 -13.94 1.37
C GLN A 73 -0.23 -13.66 2.88
N THR A 74 0.96 -13.52 3.45
CA THR A 74 1.14 -13.17 4.87
C THR A 74 0.56 -11.79 5.17
N PHE A 75 0.89 -10.79 4.34
CA PHE A 75 0.34 -9.44 4.47
C PHE A 75 -1.20 -9.43 4.45
N CYS A 76 -1.82 -10.12 3.50
CA CYS A 76 -3.27 -10.23 3.41
C CYS A 76 -3.89 -10.85 4.68
N LYS A 77 -3.25 -11.89 5.25
CA LYS A 77 -3.72 -12.53 6.50
C LYS A 77 -3.64 -11.55 7.68
N GLU A 78 -2.56 -10.79 7.78
CA GLU A 78 -2.38 -9.79 8.83
C GLU A 78 -3.39 -8.65 8.71
N GLU A 79 -3.65 -8.15 7.51
CA GLU A 79 -4.65 -7.09 7.28
C GLU A 79 -6.07 -7.56 7.59
N ILE A 80 -6.42 -8.81 7.27
CA ILE A 80 -7.69 -9.40 7.69
C ILE A 80 -7.78 -9.48 9.22
N LYS A 81 -6.70 -9.90 9.89
CA LYS A 81 -6.66 -9.96 11.36
C LYS A 81 -6.85 -8.58 11.99
N LYS A 82 -6.14 -7.55 11.50
CA LYS A 82 -6.30 -6.17 11.96
C LYS A 82 -7.73 -5.66 11.73
N LYS A 83 -8.30 -5.88 10.54
CA LYS A 83 -9.69 -5.52 10.24
C LYS A 83 -10.68 -6.15 11.22
N ASN A 84 -10.49 -7.43 11.54
CA ASN A 84 -11.36 -8.12 12.50
C ASN A 84 -11.20 -7.56 13.91
N GLN A 85 -9.96 -7.23 14.31
CA GLN A 85 -9.70 -6.57 15.59
C GLN A 85 -10.40 -5.21 15.69
N TYR A 86 -10.25 -4.36 14.67
CA TYR A 86 -10.93 -3.06 14.62
C TYR A 86 -12.46 -3.18 14.69
N LYS A 87 -13.04 -4.20 14.05
CA LYS A 87 -14.49 -4.46 14.15
C LYS A 87 -14.91 -4.79 15.59
N GLN A 88 -14.14 -5.60 16.30
CA GLN A 88 -14.43 -5.96 17.70
C GLN A 88 -14.29 -4.75 18.62
N ASP A 89 -13.22 -3.96 18.45
CA ASP A 89 -12.98 -2.77 19.25
C ASP A 89 -14.04 -1.70 19.00
N PHE A 90 -14.45 -1.51 17.74
CA PHE A 90 -15.55 -0.62 17.37
C PHE A 90 -16.86 -1.02 18.05
N PHE A 91 -17.19 -2.32 18.04
CA PHE A 91 -18.39 -2.82 18.70
C PHE A 91 -18.37 -2.58 20.21
N ARG A 92 -17.23 -2.85 20.86
CA ARG A 92 -17.03 -2.58 22.29
C ARG A 92 -17.19 -1.09 22.60
N LEU A 93 -16.56 -0.22 21.82
CA LEU A 93 -16.63 1.22 22.01
C LEU A 93 -18.05 1.76 21.80
N SER A 94 -18.78 1.22 20.82
CA SER A 94 -20.17 1.58 20.55
C SER A 94 -21.09 1.28 21.74
N ILE A 95 -20.94 0.10 22.37
CA ILE A 95 -21.67 -0.25 23.59
C ILE A 95 -21.35 0.72 24.72
N GLU A 96 -20.07 0.98 24.95
CA GLU A 96 -19.62 1.89 26.00
C GLU A 96 -20.14 3.31 25.80
N TYR A 97 -20.08 3.82 24.58
CA TYR A 97 -20.63 5.12 24.20
C TYR A 97 -22.13 5.19 24.50
N LYS A 98 -22.90 4.18 24.08
CA LYS A 98 -24.34 4.12 24.33
C LYS A 98 -24.65 4.17 25.83
N ARG A 99 -23.95 3.37 26.64
CA ARG A 99 -24.07 3.39 28.11
C ARG A 99 -23.77 4.78 28.67
N LYS A 100 -22.72 5.46 28.20
CA LYS A 100 -22.38 6.82 28.66
C LYS A 100 -23.44 7.85 28.28
N CYS A 101 -24.08 7.70 27.12
CA CYS A 101 -25.23 8.54 26.75
C CYS A 101 -26.42 8.33 27.69
N GLU A 102 -26.73 7.09 28.05
CA GLU A 102 -27.78 6.73 29.01
C GLU A 102 -27.48 7.28 30.42
N GLU A 103 -26.26 7.10 30.93
CA GLU A 103 -25.83 7.68 32.22
C GLU A 103 -25.96 9.22 32.22
N THR A 104 -25.58 9.87 31.11
CA THR A 104 -25.66 11.32 30.96
C THR A 104 -27.11 11.81 30.95
N SER A 105 -28.01 11.09 30.27
CA SER A 105 -29.43 11.46 30.23
C SER A 105 -30.09 11.30 31.60
N GLU A 106 -29.76 10.22 32.33
CA GLU A 106 -30.24 9.99 33.69
C GLU A 106 -29.75 11.09 34.66
N LEU A 107 -28.46 11.44 34.60
CA LEU A 107 -27.90 12.52 35.41
C LEU A 107 -28.56 13.87 35.09
N LYS A 108 -28.78 14.19 33.80
CA LYS A 108 -29.52 15.41 33.40
C LYS A 108 -30.93 15.42 33.96
N ALA A 109 -31.65 14.29 33.92
CA ALA A 109 -32.99 14.18 34.49
C ALA A 109 -32.98 14.41 36.03
N LYS A 110 -32.01 13.83 36.75
CA LYS A 110 -31.83 14.05 38.19
C LYS A 110 -31.54 15.51 38.52
N ILE A 111 -30.64 16.17 37.77
CA ILE A 111 -30.33 17.60 37.94
C ILE A 111 -31.58 18.45 37.73
N ASN A 112 -32.35 18.19 36.68
CA ASN A 112 -33.57 18.94 36.42
C ASN A 112 -34.61 18.76 37.53
N LYS A 113 -34.78 17.53 38.03
CA LYS A 113 -35.67 17.24 39.18
C LYS A 113 -35.24 18.00 40.43
N MET A 114 -33.95 18.01 40.76
CA MET A 114 -33.43 18.79 41.89
C MET A 114 -33.66 20.29 41.70
N LYS A 115 -33.38 20.83 40.50
CA LYS A 115 -33.62 22.25 40.19
C LYS A 115 -35.09 22.63 40.36
N SER A 116 -36.02 21.81 39.86
CA SER A 116 -37.46 22.07 40.06
C SER A 116 -37.83 22.01 41.55
N SER A 117 -37.32 21.04 42.32
CA SER A 117 -37.60 20.97 43.76
C SER A 117 -37.02 22.13 44.57
N THR A 118 -35.85 22.66 44.20
CA THR A 118 -35.26 23.86 44.83
C THR A 118 -36.06 25.12 44.50
N LEU A 119 -36.61 25.24 43.29
CA LEU A 119 -37.51 26.33 42.90
C LEU A 119 -38.78 26.32 43.75
N GLU A 120 -39.41 25.16 43.93
CA GLU A 120 -40.59 25.00 44.80
C GLU A 120 -40.28 25.33 46.28
N LEU A 121 -39.07 25.02 46.77
CA LEU A 121 -38.68 25.34 48.15
C LEU A 121 -38.36 26.84 48.32
N GLY A 122 -37.76 27.47 47.32
CA GLY A 122 -37.42 28.90 47.29
C GLY A 122 -38.64 29.82 47.27
N ASP A 123 -39.74 29.36 46.66
CA ASP A 123 -41.02 30.09 46.59
C ASP A 123 -41.84 29.99 47.90
N VAL A 124 -41.56 28.97 48.74
CA VAL A 124 -42.22 28.77 50.05
C VAL A 124 -41.37 29.25 51.22
N THR A 125 -40.08 29.58 51.01
CA THR A 125 -39.30 30.35 52.00
C THR A 125 -39.88 31.76 52.12
N HIS A 126 -40.85 31.91 53.01
CA HIS A 126 -41.15 33.14 53.71
C HIS A 126 -39.86 33.58 54.42
N ASP A 127 -38.99 34.28 53.70
CA ASP A 127 -37.93 35.08 54.32
C ASP A 127 -38.63 36.13 55.21
N PRO A 128 -38.54 36.02 56.55
CA PRO A 128 -39.23 36.92 57.45
C PRO A 128 -38.67 38.35 57.39
N PHE A 129 -37.56 38.56 56.68
CA PHE A 129 -36.96 39.87 56.42
C PHE A 129 -37.26 40.40 55.01
N ARG A 130 -38.02 39.66 54.17
CA ARG A 130 -38.41 40.15 52.85
C ARG A 130 -39.55 41.16 52.97
N THR A 131 -39.21 42.43 52.75
CA THR A 131 -40.17 43.53 52.70
C THR A 131 -41.09 43.38 51.48
N PRO A 132 -42.43 43.43 51.61
CA PRO A 132 -43.33 43.32 50.47
C PRO A 132 -43.20 44.56 49.59
N VAL A 133 -42.88 44.37 48.30
CA VAL A 133 -42.89 45.48 47.34
C VAL A 133 -44.30 45.61 46.77
N SER A 134 -45.07 46.53 47.33
CA SER A 134 -46.39 46.93 46.81
C SER A 134 -46.25 47.54 45.41
N GLY A 135 -47.11 47.10 44.49
CA GLY A 135 -47.05 47.47 43.08
C GLY A 135 -47.37 48.95 42.81
N LYS A 136 -46.61 49.52 41.85
CA LYS A 136 -46.86 50.72 41.02
C LYS A 136 -47.19 52.02 41.79
N ALA A 137 -46.53 53.16 41.62
CA ALA A 137 -45.60 53.63 40.60
C ALA A 137 -44.91 54.93 41.08
N ARG A 138 -43.94 55.38 40.27
CA ARG A 138 -43.39 56.74 40.12
C ARG A 138 -42.28 57.19 41.08
N ASP A 139 -41.20 57.62 40.42
CA ASP A 139 -40.15 58.53 40.86
C ASP A 139 -39.22 58.05 41.98
N GLN A 140 -38.30 57.15 41.62
CA GLN A 140 -36.98 57.15 42.25
C GLN A 140 -35.94 57.70 41.27
N ARG A 141 -35.49 58.91 41.61
CA ARG A 141 -34.36 59.62 41.00
C ARG A 141 -33.16 58.69 40.89
N SER A 142 -32.72 58.43 39.67
CA SER A 142 -31.42 57.84 39.41
C SER A 142 -30.34 58.86 39.78
N PHE A 143 -29.69 58.66 40.93
CA PHE A 143 -28.39 59.27 41.15
C PHE A 143 -27.37 58.46 40.35
N LEU A 144 -27.04 58.96 39.16
CA LEU A 144 -25.88 58.53 38.39
C LEU A 144 -24.62 58.84 39.21
N THR A 145 -24.10 57.83 39.91
CA THR A 145 -22.72 57.87 40.39
C THR A 145 -21.84 57.27 39.32
N SER A 146 -21.23 58.16 38.55
CA SER A 146 -20.14 57.87 37.64
C SER A 146 -18.96 57.33 38.44
N THR A 147 -18.64 56.05 38.27
CA THR A 147 -17.31 55.52 38.61
C THR A 147 -16.60 55.14 37.31
N PRO A 148 -15.43 55.73 37.01
CA PRO A 148 -14.66 55.38 35.83
C PRO A 148 -13.74 54.22 36.22
N PHE A 149 -14.19 52.98 36.02
CA PHE A 149 -13.29 51.84 36.07
C PHE A 149 -13.22 51.19 34.70
N LYS A 150 -12.10 51.42 34.01
CA LYS A 150 -11.74 50.77 32.77
C LYS A 150 -11.57 49.27 33.05
N HIS A 151 -12.41 48.42 32.45
CA HIS A 151 -12.06 47.03 32.24
C HIS A 151 -11.27 46.90 30.92
N PRO A 152 -10.05 46.34 30.94
CA PRO A 152 -9.47 45.83 29.72
C PRO A 152 -10.20 44.54 29.34
N HIS A 153 -10.73 44.54 28.11
CA HIS A 153 -11.21 43.36 27.41
C HIS A 153 -10.21 42.19 27.53
N ARG A 154 -10.70 41.08 28.08
CA ARG A 154 -10.22 39.69 27.94
C ARG A 154 -11.46 38.85 28.26
N TYR A 155 -12.07 38.05 27.38
CA TYR A 155 -11.57 37.12 26.38
C TYR A 155 -12.67 36.86 25.33
N ALA A 156 -12.24 36.25 24.22
CA ALA A 156 -13.04 35.59 23.18
C ALA A 156 -13.64 36.53 22.13
N GLU A 157 -12.87 36.81 21.08
CA GLU A 157 -12.98 36.07 19.81
C GLU A 157 -11.87 36.56 18.87
N ASP A 158 -11.35 35.63 18.09
CA ASP A 158 -10.51 35.82 16.92
C ASP A 158 -9.16 36.55 17.08
N VAL A 159 -8.09 35.75 17.18
CA VAL A 159 -7.00 35.66 16.17
C VAL A 159 -5.92 34.74 16.72
N THR A 160 -5.83 33.53 16.17
CA THR A 160 -4.55 32.92 15.78
C THR A 160 -4.82 32.10 14.52
N GLU A 161 -4.46 32.68 13.38
CA GLU A 161 -3.92 31.93 12.25
C GLU A 161 -2.81 31.01 12.78
N THR A 162 -2.83 29.72 12.45
CA THR A 162 -1.68 29.09 11.79
C THR A 162 -2.05 27.71 11.26
N THR A 163 -2.05 27.64 9.93
CA THR A 163 -1.77 26.47 9.11
C THR A 163 -0.76 25.54 9.77
N ILE A 164 -1.17 24.31 10.08
CA ILE A 164 -0.26 23.18 10.16
C ILE A 164 -0.82 22.10 9.23
N SER A 165 -0.39 22.20 7.98
CA SER A 165 -0.31 21.06 7.08
C SER A 165 0.60 20.03 7.75
N ALA A 166 0.03 18.99 8.34
CA ALA A 166 0.79 17.83 8.77
C ALA A 166 1.03 16.93 7.54
N THR A 167 2.10 17.25 6.81
CA THR A 167 2.81 16.30 5.95
C THR A 167 3.33 15.16 6.83
N ASN A 168 2.58 14.06 6.89
CA ASN A 168 3.19 12.76 7.13
C ASN A 168 3.66 12.21 5.79
N GLN A 169 4.81 12.71 5.34
CA GLN A 169 5.65 11.96 4.41
C GLN A 169 6.11 10.71 5.16
N THR A 170 5.39 9.61 4.96
CA THR A 170 5.99 8.29 5.17
C THR A 170 6.67 7.98 3.85
N ASP A 171 8.00 8.09 3.83
CA ASP A 171 8.84 7.60 2.75
C ASP A 171 8.61 6.10 2.57
N SER A 172 7.67 5.77 1.70
CA SER A 172 7.54 4.44 1.10
C SER A 172 6.83 4.54 -0.24
N THR A 173 7.23 5.50 -1.07
CA THR A 173 7.07 5.44 -2.52
C THR A 173 8.10 4.46 -3.08
N ILE A 174 7.91 3.16 -2.79
CA ILE A 174 8.28 2.15 -3.77
C ILE A 174 7.22 2.31 -4.87
N SER A 175 7.59 3.09 -5.88
CA SER A 175 6.82 3.38 -7.07
C SER A 175 6.11 2.12 -7.57
N PHE A 176 4.77 2.12 -7.58
CA PHE A 176 3.97 1.04 -8.17
C PHE A 176 4.30 0.83 -9.67
N ALA A 177 4.88 1.85 -10.32
CA ALA A 177 5.39 1.74 -11.69
C ALA A 177 6.66 0.87 -11.81
N ALA A 178 7.40 0.64 -10.73
CA ALA A 178 8.64 -0.15 -10.76
C ALA A 178 8.40 -1.67 -10.86
N CYS A 179 7.16 -2.14 -10.71
CA CYS A 179 6.79 -3.55 -10.83
C CYS A 179 6.05 -3.91 -12.14
N GLY A 180 5.90 -2.97 -13.09
CA GLY A 180 5.24 -3.24 -14.37
C GLY A 180 3.77 -3.63 -14.25
N ILE A 181 3.10 -3.26 -13.15
CA ILE A 181 1.68 -3.54 -12.92
C ILE A 181 0.88 -2.30 -13.35
N PRO A 182 -0.04 -2.42 -14.32
CA PRO A 182 -0.90 -1.30 -14.68
C PRO A 182 -1.80 -0.92 -13.50
N VAL A 183 -1.76 0.35 -13.11
CA VAL A 183 -2.64 0.91 -12.08
C VAL A 183 -4.00 1.11 -12.72
N VAL A 184 -4.97 0.28 -12.35
CA VAL A 184 -6.37 0.43 -12.76
C VAL A 184 -7.00 1.49 -11.87
N SER A 185 -7.41 2.61 -12.47
CA SER A 185 -8.27 3.60 -11.82
C SER A 185 -9.65 2.98 -11.60
N THR A 186 -10.06 2.79 -10.35
CA THR A 186 -11.43 2.40 -10.01
C THR A 186 -12.27 3.67 -9.90
N ASP A 187 -12.79 4.14 -11.03
CA ASP A 187 -13.91 5.08 -11.07
C ASP A 187 -15.23 4.27 -11.02
N PRO A 188 -16.26 4.68 -10.26
CA PRO A 188 -17.51 3.96 -10.15
C PRO A 188 -18.40 4.32 -11.35
N GLY A 189 -18.11 3.77 -12.51
CA GLY A 189 -18.86 4.03 -13.74
C GLY A 189 -18.13 3.44 -14.94
N GLY A 190 -18.21 2.12 -15.08
CA GLY A 190 -17.36 1.36 -15.98
C GLY A 190 -17.60 1.61 -17.47
N GLU A 191 -16.49 1.76 -18.20
CA GLU A 191 -16.21 0.96 -19.39
C GLU A 191 -14.75 0.51 -19.34
N VAL A 192 -14.52 -0.80 -19.46
CA VAL A 192 -13.20 -1.43 -19.37
C VAL A 192 -12.57 -1.42 -20.76
N SER A 193 -11.64 -0.51 -21.01
CA SER A 193 -10.79 -0.55 -22.20
C SER A 193 -9.43 -1.16 -21.86
N PHE A 194 -9.20 -2.40 -22.32
CA PHE A 194 -7.90 -3.07 -22.23
C PHE A 194 -6.94 -2.43 -23.24
N PHE A 195 -5.89 -1.75 -22.75
CA PHE A 195 -4.72 -1.47 -23.56
C PHE A 195 -3.65 -2.56 -23.33
N SER A 196 -3.54 -3.46 -24.30
CA SER A 196 -2.39 -4.35 -24.43
C SER A 196 -1.17 -3.55 -24.87
N THR A 197 -0.08 -3.60 -24.13
CA THR A 197 1.24 -3.21 -24.67
C THR A 197 2.23 -4.34 -24.41
N PHE A 198 2.45 -5.13 -25.46
CA PHE A 198 3.67 -5.90 -25.67
C PHE A 198 4.73 -4.94 -26.22
N LYS A 199 5.91 -4.92 -25.60
CA LYS A 199 7.19 -4.70 -26.26
C LYS A 199 8.30 -5.38 -25.47
#